data_AF-R1GWW9-F1
#
_entry.id   AF-R1GWW9-F1
#
_cell.length_a   1.000
_cell.length_b   1.000
_cell.length_c   1.000
_cell.angle_alpha   90.00
_cell.angle_beta   90.00
_cell.angle_gamma   90.00
#
_symmetry.space_group_name_H-M   'P 1'
#
loop_
_entity.id
_entity.type
_entity.pdbx_description
1 polymer ?
#
loop_
_entity_poly.entity_id
_entity_poly.type
_entity_poly.pdbx_seq_one_letter_code
_entity_poly.pdbx_strand_id
1 'polypeptide(L)'
;MKALIVEDEVSLQCFLEHVLKDEFEELLIADNGQMALDMLESLDELPNLVIMDVLMPVMDGFEAAKQIRMRHKSQYLPIVFLTGITDNDAFNRCMTLGDDFLTKPVSRTTIVAKVRAHCRNIRLYNEVSEQRDKLKHFQAHTLYEHTMAETIFSNLMQACYQEAEGVEFYTSSFTNFNGDVVLVTPRPQGGIYAMLADATGHGLPAAISTIPATKAFFAMTKHGFALGDIVKEMNETLKKFLPPGMLVAANLLEVSANGLEVNWWGGGMPDGYLLDKHGDIKARLPSAHMALGAMDSDEFEANLVALRLDEGDKLFFFTDGVIEARDADGRELGEEGLEAIFSDNMPSIIDVTRDHVGNFTKGGGVGDDMSMLEMTAPIFSRVELQPGDPDFYDRRSPAQLTVYFGANELRKVNLVGEIRRMLKGTLGSNIDLDLMCTIMSELANNALEHGLLKLASDLKVDDEGFLDYYIERQSRLDALDSFAFMEVGISFNPVKRELTFYVSHNGEGFYYEESDSTLEDSVARCGRGIALVTELCEDFSYLDEGRTARGTFRLSAGMEYNA
;
A
#
# COMPACT_ATOMS: atom_id res chain seq x y z
N MET A 1 50.53 22.39 4.28
CA MET A 1 51.06 21.18 3.57
C MET A 1 52.53 20.98 3.94
N LYS A 2 52.95 19.74 4.15
CA LYS A 2 54.35 19.37 4.46
C LYS A 2 55.00 18.65 3.27
N ALA A 3 56.31 18.77 3.09
CA ALA A 3 57.06 17.95 2.13
C ALA A 3 58.28 17.32 2.78
N LEU A 4 58.64 16.12 2.33
CA LEU A 4 59.86 15.43 2.73
C LEU A 4 60.86 15.50 1.59
N ILE A 5 62.03 16.08 1.86
CA ILE A 5 63.18 16.13 0.96
C ILE A 5 64.17 15.06 1.42
N VAL A 6 64.52 14.14 0.52
CA VAL A 6 65.46 13.03 0.77
C VAL A 6 66.62 13.18 -0.20
N GLU A 7 67.77 13.63 0.30
CA GLU A 7 68.94 14.00 -0.51
C GLU A 7 70.18 13.94 0.38
N ASP A 8 71.32 13.41 -0.07
CA ASP A 8 72.54 13.31 0.75
C ASP A 8 73.50 14.50 0.55
N GLU A 9 73.38 15.23 -0.57
CA GLU A 9 74.18 16.42 -0.82
C GLU A 9 73.62 17.66 -0.11
N VAL A 10 74.30 18.10 0.96
CA VAL A 10 73.94 19.28 1.77
C VAL A 10 73.72 20.54 0.92
N SER A 11 74.51 20.70 -0.16
CA SER A 11 74.40 21.87 -1.06
C SER A 11 73.04 21.91 -1.77
N LEU A 12 72.55 20.75 -2.20
CA LEU A 12 71.30 20.59 -2.91
C LEU A 12 70.11 20.60 -1.94
N GLN A 13 70.23 20.02 -0.74
CA GLN A 13 69.26 20.18 0.34
C GLN A 13 68.98 21.68 0.63
N CYS A 14 70.04 22.46 0.89
CA CYS A 14 69.92 23.91 1.14
C CYS A 14 69.27 24.67 -0.02
N PHE A 15 69.57 24.28 -1.26
CA PHE A 15 68.92 24.85 -2.44
C PHE A 15 67.42 24.52 -2.48
N LEU A 16 67.05 23.25 -2.29
CA LEU A 16 65.66 22.79 -2.30
C LEU A 16 64.84 23.46 -1.19
N GLU A 17 65.39 23.53 0.02
CA GLU A 17 64.79 24.25 1.14
C GLU A 17 64.53 25.71 0.79
N HIS A 18 65.55 26.41 0.28
CA HIS A 18 65.42 27.83 -0.06
C HIS A 18 64.37 28.07 -1.16
N VAL A 19 64.29 27.17 -2.14
CA VAL A 19 63.37 27.29 -3.28
C VAL A 19 61.93 26.95 -2.92
N LEU A 20 61.72 25.99 -2.00
CA LEU A 20 60.40 25.42 -1.70
C LEU A 20 59.78 25.90 -0.38
N LYS A 21 60.51 26.68 0.43
CA LYS A 21 60.01 27.25 1.70
C LYS A 21 58.69 28.02 1.59
N ASP A 22 58.38 28.59 0.43
CA ASP A 22 57.16 29.40 0.21
C ASP A 22 55.98 28.53 -0.28
N GLU A 23 56.22 27.28 -0.65
CA GLU A 23 55.19 26.35 -1.17
C GLU A 23 54.68 25.37 -0.09
N PHE A 24 55.47 25.15 0.96
CA PHE A 24 55.15 24.25 2.08
C PHE A 24 55.28 24.96 3.42
N GLU A 25 54.42 24.60 4.38
CA GLU A 25 54.48 25.10 5.75
C GLU A 25 55.65 24.50 6.53
N GLU A 26 56.00 23.25 6.21
CA GLU A 26 57.05 22.49 6.86
C GLU A 26 57.80 21.65 5.81
N LEU A 27 59.13 21.72 5.86
CA LEU A 27 60.02 20.88 5.06
C LEU A 27 60.77 19.96 6.01
N LEU A 28 60.61 18.66 5.79
CA LEU A 28 61.30 17.60 6.52
C LEU A 28 62.49 17.14 5.69
N ILE A 29 63.65 16.90 6.32
CA ILE A 29 64.90 16.61 5.61
C ILE A 29 65.44 15.24 6.06
N ALA A 30 65.73 14.38 5.07
CA ALA A 30 66.35 13.08 5.27
C ALA A 30 67.65 12.99 4.44
N ASP A 31 68.71 12.46 5.05
CA ASP A 31 70.01 12.32 4.35
C ASP A 31 70.13 11.02 3.53
N ASN A 32 69.17 10.10 3.66
CA ASN A 32 69.11 8.84 2.91
C ASN A 32 67.73 8.19 3.00
N GLY A 33 67.50 7.15 2.19
CA GLY A 33 66.23 6.44 2.13
C GLY A 33 65.79 5.77 3.44
N GLN A 34 66.73 5.29 4.27
CA GLN A 34 66.38 4.65 5.55
C GLN A 34 65.89 5.69 6.55
N MET A 35 66.57 6.84 6.66
CA MET A 35 66.12 7.95 7.50
C MET A 35 64.75 8.48 7.06
N ALA A 36 64.48 8.52 5.75
CA ALA A 36 63.16 8.89 5.24
C ALA A 36 62.07 7.94 5.72
N LEU A 37 62.31 6.62 5.66
CA LEU A 37 61.37 5.62 6.17
C LEU A 37 61.16 5.73 7.68
N ASP A 38 62.24 5.85 8.45
CA ASP A 38 62.17 5.97 9.90
C ASP A 38 61.38 7.23 10.30
N MET A 39 61.57 8.34 9.58
CA MET A 39 60.79 9.55 9.80
C MET A 39 59.31 9.36 9.48
N LEU A 40 58.97 8.79 8.31
CA LEU A 40 57.58 8.54 7.92
C LEU A 40 56.84 7.63 8.91
N GLU A 41 57.54 6.71 9.56
CA GLU A 41 56.97 5.87 10.63
C GLU A 41 56.80 6.59 11.97
N SER A 42 57.65 7.57 12.26
CA SER A 42 57.60 8.34 13.51
C SER A 42 56.60 9.50 13.49
N LEU A 43 56.11 9.88 12.32
CA LEU A 43 55.21 11.01 12.14
C LEU A 43 53.75 10.61 12.35
N ASP A 44 53.03 11.42 13.12
CA ASP A 44 51.57 11.30 13.27
C ASP A 44 50.83 11.64 11.97
N GLU A 45 51.38 12.56 11.17
CA GLU A 45 50.85 12.98 9.87
C GLU A 45 51.92 12.87 8.78
N LEU A 46 51.61 12.13 7.72
CA LEU A 46 52.51 11.98 6.58
C LEU A 46 52.67 13.32 5.81
N PRO A 47 53.84 13.54 5.18
CA PRO A 47 54.00 14.65 4.26
C PRO A 47 53.05 14.51 3.06
N ASN A 48 52.79 15.62 2.38
CA ASN A 48 51.94 15.65 1.18
C ASN A 48 52.72 15.33 -0.09
N LEU A 49 54.04 15.52 -0.09
CA LEU A 49 54.92 15.28 -1.23
C LEU A 49 56.28 14.77 -0.74
N VAL A 50 56.84 13.78 -1.43
CA VAL A 50 58.23 13.35 -1.24
C VAL A 50 59.05 13.76 -2.45
N ILE A 51 60.14 14.48 -2.23
CA ILE A 51 61.14 14.81 -3.23
C ILE A 51 62.38 14.01 -2.86
N MET A 52 62.82 13.10 -3.72
CA MET A 52 63.82 12.10 -3.33
C MET A 52 64.88 11.93 -4.40
N ASP A 53 66.15 12.00 -4.01
CA ASP A 53 67.24 11.57 -4.87
C ASP A 53 67.21 10.06 -5.11
N VAL A 54 67.67 9.66 -6.29
CA VAL A 54 67.80 8.25 -6.66
C VAL A 54 69.06 7.64 -6.04
N LEU A 55 70.18 8.36 -6.07
CA LEU A 55 71.49 7.83 -5.69
C LEU A 55 71.93 8.37 -4.33
N MET A 56 71.77 7.56 -3.28
CA MET A 56 72.13 7.93 -1.91
C MET A 56 72.83 6.77 -1.19
N PRO A 57 73.65 7.05 -0.16
CA PRO A 57 74.22 6.02 0.71
C PRO A 57 73.14 5.33 1.55
N VAL A 58 73.49 4.17 2.11
CA VAL A 58 72.63 3.34 3.00
C VAL A 58 71.44 2.70 2.29
N MET A 59 70.51 3.50 1.76
CA MET A 59 69.35 3.05 1.00
C MET A 59 69.08 4.02 -0.16
N ASP A 60 69.02 3.47 -1.37
CA ASP A 60 68.73 4.24 -2.58
C ASP A 60 67.26 4.66 -2.67
N GLY A 61 66.99 5.68 -3.49
CA GLY A 61 65.64 6.26 -3.61
C GLY A 61 64.61 5.31 -4.21
N PHE A 62 65.01 4.34 -5.05
CA PHE A 62 64.09 3.38 -5.63
C PHE A 62 63.62 2.35 -4.60
N GLU A 63 64.54 1.83 -3.79
CA GLU A 63 64.20 0.91 -2.71
C GLU A 63 63.36 1.63 -1.64
N ALA A 64 63.73 2.88 -1.29
CA ALA A 64 62.93 3.70 -0.39
C ALA A 64 61.50 3.93 -0.93
N ALA A 65 61.34 4.34 -2.20
CA ALA A 65 60.03 4.54 -2.81
C ALA A 65 59.19 3.26 -2.78
N LYS A 66 59.79 2.11 -3.09
CA LYS A 66 59.12 0.81 -3.05
C LYS A 66 58.61 0.49 -1.65
N GLN A 67 59.43 0.72 -0.62
CA GLN A 67 59.06 0.52 0.78
C GLN A 67 57.92 1.48 1.19
N ILE A 68 58.01 2.77 0.82
CA ILE A 68 56.97 3.78 1.08
C ILE A 68 55.63 3.33 0.47
N ARG A 69 55.63 2.91 -0.80
CA ARG A 69 54.43 2.40 -1.49
C ARG A 69 53.85 1.16 -0.83
N MET A 70 54.68 0.27 -0.30
CA MET A 70 54.23 -0.93 0.38
C MET A 70 53.60 -0.63 1.74
N ARG A 71 54.18 0.30 2.51
CA ARG A 71 53.73 0.65 3.88
C ARG A 71 52.52 1.59 3.87
N HIS A 72 52.40 2.49 2.89
CA HIS A 72 51.37 3.53 2.83
C HIS A 72 50.41 3.38 1.64
N LYS A 73 49.96 2.16 1.35
CA LYS A 73 49.10 1.83 0.18
C LYS A 73 47.75 2.56 0.15
N SER A 74 47.22 2.96 1.30
CA SER A 74 45.89 3.57 1.43
C SER A 74 45.91 5.10 1.27
N GLN A 75 47.08 5.72 1.17
CA GLN A 75 47.23 7.18 1.08
C GLN A 75 47.88 7.58 -0.23
N TYR A 76 47.38 8.65 -0.85
CA TYR A 76 48.00 9.23 -2.03
C TYR A 76 49.18 10.11 -1.64
N LEU A 77 50.39 9.54 -1.69
CA LEU A 77 51.64 10.23 -1.36
C LEU A 77 52.54 10.33 -2.60
N PRO A 78 52.49 11.43 -3.38
CA PRO A 78 53.30 11.54 -4.57
C PRO A 78 54.82 11.58 -4.28
N ILE A 79 55.60 10.89 -5.10
CA ILE A 79 57.06 10.82 -5.04
C ILE A 79 57.64 11.41 -6.33
N VAL A 80 58.42 12.49 -6.19
CA VAL A 80 59.13 13.15 -7.29
C VAL A 80 60.61 12.84 -7.16
N PHE A 81 61.15 12.09 -8.12
CA PHE A 81 62.56 11.73 -8.13
C PHE A 81 63.46 12.87 -8.61
N LEU A 82 64.61 13.07 -7.97
CA LEU A 82 65.73 13.82 -8.52
C LEU A 82 66.71 12.80 -9.09
N THR A 83 67.12 12.95 -10.35
CA THR A 83 68.00 11.97 -11.01
C THR A 83 69.11 12.65 -11.80
N GLY A 84 70.36 12.23 -11.60
CA GLY A 84 71.47 12.53 -12.50
C GLY A 84 71.69 11.47 -13.59
N ILE A 85 70.89 10.39 -13.58
CA ILE A 85 71.06 9.22 -14.44
C ILE A 85 70.33 9.44 -15.76
N THR A 86 71.02 9.19 -16.87
CA THR A 86 70.51 9.35 -18.24
C THR A 86 70.25 8.03 -18.96
N ASP A 87 70.36 6.88 -18.28
CA ASP A 87 70.05 5.59 -18.88
C ASP A 87 68.52 5.36 -18.95
N ASN A 88 68.09 4.55 -19.92
CA ASN A 88 66.67 4.27 -20.13
C ASN A 88 66.06 3.38 -19.03
N ASP A 89 66.88 2.55 -18.37
CA ASP A 89 66.39 1.61 -17.34
C ASP A 89 66.05 2.33 -16.02
N ALA A 90 66.86 3.29 -15.59
CA ALA A 90 66.55 4.14 -14.44
C ALA A 90 65.35 5.06 -14.71
N PHE A 91 65.19 5.54 -15.94
CA PHE A 91 64.01 6.31 -16.35
C PHE A 91 62.72 5.49 -16.21
N ASN A 92 62.73 4.25 -16.70
CA ASN A 92 61.59 3.33 -16.56
C ASN A 92 61.28 3.02 -15.09
N ARG A 93 62.31 2.87 -14.24
CA ARG A 93 62.13 2.68 -12.79
C ARG A 93 61.52 3.92 -12.12
N CYS A 94 61.93 5.13 -12.51
CA CYS A 94 61.33 6.37 -12.01
C CYS A 94 59.84 6.44 -12.32
N MET A 95 59.44 6.09 -13.56
CA MET A 95 58.03 6.09 -13.97
C MET A 95 57.19 4.99 -13.32
N THR A 96 57.82 3.90 -12.90
CA THR A 96 57.12 2.78 -12.26
C THR A 96 56.93 3.01 -10.76
N LEU A 97 57.90 3.63 -10.09
CA LEU A 97 57.93 3.75 -8.63
C LEU A 97 57.54 5.16 -8.12
N GLY A 98 57.70 6.18 -8.96
CA GLY A 98 57.41 7.58 -8.64
C GLY A 98 56.33 8.16 -9.56
N ASP A 99 55.84 9.33 -9.20
CA ASP A 99 54.80 10.05 -9.95
C ASP A 99 55.40 11.04 -10.94
N ASP A 100 56.65 11.45 -10.73
CA ASP A 100 57.39 12.35 -11.61
C ASP A 100 58.90 12.29 -11.34
N PHE A 101 59.70 12.93 -12.18
CA PHE A 101 61.14 13.12 -11.97
C PHE A 101 61.64 14.47 -12.48
N LEU A 102 62.83 14.84 -12.00
CA LEU A 102 63.59 16.02 -12.35
C LEU A 102 65.05 15.63 -12.58
N THR A 103 65.62 16.06 -13.71
CA THR A 103 67.03 15.80 -14.02
C THR A 103 67.94 16.81 -13.33
N LYS A 104 69.02 16.34 -12.69
CA LYS A 104 70.10 17.19 -12.14
C LYS A 104 70.98 17.70 -13.31
N PRO A 105 71.42 18.98 -13.33
CA PRO A 105 71.15 20.03 -12.35
C PRO A 105 69.71 20.58 -12.46
N VAL A 106 69.05 20.73 -11.31
CA VAL A 106 67.63 21.12 -11.25
C VAL A 106 67.50 22.64 -11.32
N SER A 107 66.67 23.15 -12.24
CA SER A 107 66.38 24.58 -12.32
C SER A 107 65.27 24.99 -11.34
N ARG A 108 65.40 26.17 -10.72
CA ARG A 108 64.38 26.74 -9.81
C ARG A 108 62.99 26.79 -10.46
N THR A 109 62.92 27.22 -11.73
CA THR A 109 61.66 27.34 -12.45
C THR A 109 61.00 25.98 -12.68
N THR A 110 61.78 24.94 -13.00
CA THR A 110 61.26 23.61 -13.29
C THR A 110 60.72 22.94 -12.03
N ILE A 111 61.47 23.00 -10.92
CA ILE A 111 61.04 22.34 -9.67
C ILE A 111 59.79 23.00 -9.09
N VAL A 112 59.73 24.34 -9.03
CA VAL A 112 58.55 25.05 -8.52
C VAL A 112 57.32 24.75 -9.37
N ALA A 113 57.46 24.72 -10.69
CA ALA A 113 56.34 24.39 -11.59
C ALA A 113 55.80 22.98 -11.36
N LYS A 114 56.68 21.96 -11.25
CA LYS A 114 56.28 20.58 -10.98
C LYS A 114 55.68 20.40 -9.59
N VAL A 115 56.32 20.97 -8.56
CA VAL A 115 55.81 20.94 -7.19
C VAL A 115 54.41 21.53 -7.12
N ARG A 116 54.17 22.71 -7.73
CA ARG A 116 52.83 23.31 -7.77
C ARG A 116 51.80 22.43 -8.49
N ALA A 117 52.18 21.75 -9.57
CA ALA A 117 51.30 20.81 -10.26
C ALA A 117 50.91 19.62 -9.35
N HIS A 118 51.87 19.04 -8.63
CA HIS A 118 51.60 17.96 -7.68
C HIS A 118 50.77 18.43 -6.48
N CYS A 119 51.08 19.60 -5.91
CA CYS A 119 50.27 20.24 -4.87
C CYS A 119 48.82 20.45 -5.32
N ARG A 120 48.59 20.85 -6.57
CA ARG A 120 47.23 20.95 -7.13
C ARG A 120 46.56 19.58 -7.22
N ASN A 121 47.25 18.55 -7.68
CA ASN A 121 46.70 17.19 -7.77
C ASN A 121 46.36 16.62 -6.39
N ILE A 122 47.20 16.85 -5.39
CA ILE A 122 46.95 16.44 -4.00
C ILE A 122 45.68 17.12 -3.46
N ARG A 123 45.54 18.44 -3.68
CA ARG A 123 44.32 19.17 -3.27
C ARG A 123 43.07 18.59 -3.92
N LEU A 124 43.10 18.36 -5.23
CA LEU A 124 41.99 17.75 -5.96
C LEU A 124 41.67 16.33 -5.46
N TYR A 125 42.70 15.52 -5.19
CA TYR A 125 42.52 14.17 -4.65
C TYR A 125 41.82 14.21 -3.28
N ASN A 126 42.27 15.11 -2.39
CA ASN A 126 41.68 15.28 -1.07
C ASN A 126 40.23 15.76 -1.15
N GLU A 127 39.94 16.75 -2.01
CA GLU A 127 38.58 17.24 -2.24
C GLU A 127 37.66 16.12 -2.76
N VAL A 128 38.11 15.33 -3.74
CA VAL A 128 37.33 14.21 -4.27
C VAL A 128 37.09 13.14 -3.21
N SER A 129 38.09 12.82 -2.39
CA SER A 129 37.93 11.86 -1.30
C SER A 129 36.92 12.35 -0.27
N GLU A 130 36.98 13.62 0.12
CA GLU A 130 36.05 14.22 1.06
C GLU A 130 34.61 14.22 0.51
N GLN A 131 34.42 14.59 -0.76
CA GLN A 131 33.11 14.55 -1.42
C GLN A 131 32.57 13.12 -1.53
N ARG A 132 33.41 12.15 -1.88
CA ARG A 132 33.03 10.73 -1.91
C ARG A 132 32.57 10.26 -0.54
N ASP A 133 33.28 10.64 0.52
CA ASP A 133 32.96 10.19 1.87
C ASP A 133 31.67 10.85 2.38
N LYS A 134 31.43 12.14 2.08
CA LYS A 134 30.15 12.82 2.31
C LYS A 134 29.01 12.14 1.56
N LEU A 135 29.20 11.81 0.28
CA LEU A 135 28.19 11.13 -0.53
C LEU A 135 27.86 9.75 0.03
N LYS A 136 28.86 8.98 0.46
CA LYS A 136 28.63 7.68 1.10
C LYS A 136 27.80 7.80 2.38
N HIS A 137 28.08 8.80 3.22
CA HIS A 137 27.29 9.03 4.43
C HIS A 137 25.85 9.43 4.10
N PHE A 138 25.68 10.32 3.12
CA PHE A 138 24.36 10.72 2.63
C PHE A 138 23.58 9.52 2.09
N GLN A 139 24.20 8.69 1.24
CA GLN A 139 23.58 7.47 0.71
C GLN A 139 23.18 6.49 1.82
N ALA A 140 24.05 6.26 2.81
CA ALA A 140 23.74 5.38 3.93
C ALA A 140 22.56 5.91 4.77
N HIS A 141 22.50 7.24 4.98
CA HIS A 141 21.40 7.87 5.71
C HIS A 141 20.07 7.77 4.95
N THR A 142 20.07 8.14 3.67
CA THR A 142 18.89 8.04 2.80
C THR A 142 18.40 6.60 2.71
N LEU A 143 19.30 5.62 2.56
CA LEU A 143 18.92 4.21 2.53
C LEU A 143 18.25 3.78 3.84
N TYR A 144 18.79 4.20 4.99
CA TYR A 144 18.18 3.93 6.29
C TYR A 144 16.76 4.52 6.41
N GLU A 145 16.58 5.78 6.00
CA GLU A 145 15.26 6.43 6.01
C GLU A 145 14.25 5.71 5.10
N HIS A 146 14.66 5.32 3.89
CA HIS A 146 13.83 4.55 2.96
C HIS A 146 13.44 3.18 3.54
N THR A 147 14.41 2.40 4.03
CA THR A 147 14.13 1.06 4.60
C THR A 147 13.25 1.14 5.86
N MET A 148 13.42 2.18 6.68
CA MET A 148 12.57 2.39 7.84
C MET A 148 11.13 2.68 7.42
N ALA A 149 10.96 3.55 6.43
CA ALA A 149 9.65 3.83 5.88
C ALA A 149 9.02 2.55 5.28
N GLU A 150 9.81 1.72 4.56
CA GLU A 150 9.34 0.47 3.91
C GLU A 150 8.77 -0.48 4.95
N THR A 151 9.50 -0.60 6.07
CA THR A 151 9.10 -1.46 7.18
C THR A 151 7.79 -0.96 7.82
N ILE A 152 7.64 0.36 8.00
CA ILE A 152 6.41 0.95 8.56
C ILE A 152 5.23 0.69 7.63
N PHE A 153 5.39 0.93 6.34
CA PHE A 153 4.32 0.76 5.36
C PHE A 153 3.95 -0.71 5.17
N SER A 154 4.93 -1.61 5.07
CA SER A 154 4.70 -3.05 4.98
C SER A 154 3.95 -3.57 6.21
N ASN A 155 4.26 -3.09 7.42
CA ASN A 155 3.53 -3.47 8.63
C ASN A 155 2.08 -2.95 8.64
N LEU A 156 1.84 -1.75 8.10
CA LEU A 156 0.48 -1.24 7.93
C LEU A 156 -0.30 -2.10 6.94
N MET A 157 0.29 -2.41 5.78
CA MET A 157 -0.36 -3.17 4.70
C MET A 157 -0.58 -4.65 5.05
N GLN A 158 0.36 -5.31 5.73
CA GLN A 158 0.23 -6.71 6.11
C GLN A 158 -0.92 -6.95 7.10
N ALA A 159 -1.23 -5.96 7.95
CA ALA A 159 -2.40 -6.02 8.83
C ALA A 159 -3.74 -5.85 8.07
N CYS A 160 -3.69 -5.45 6.81
CA CYS A 160 -4.82 -4.94 6.04
C CYS A 160 -5.27 -5.88 4.92
N TYR A 161 -4.55 -6.97 4.63
CA TYR A 161 -4.94 -7.92 3.57
C TYR A 161 -5.66 -9.15 4.14
N GLN A 162 -6.83 -9.48 3.59
CA GLN A 162 -7.51 -10.75 3.84
C GLN A 162 -7.84 -11.45 2.52
N GLU A 163 -7.57 -12.75 2.44
CA GLU A 163 -7.89 -13.53 1.25
C GLU A 163 -9.41 -13.62 1.05
N ALA A 164 -9.83 -13.59 -0.21
CA ALA A 164 -11.19 -13.86 -0.64
C ALA A 164 -11.19 -14.92 -1.74
N GLU A 165 -12.25 -15.72 -1.81
CA GLU A 165 -12.44 -16.70 -2.87
C GLU A 165 -13.05 -16.00 -4.09
N GLY A 166 -12.49 -16.28 -5.26
CA GLY A 166 -12.85 -15.58 -6.49
C GLY A 166 -12.23 -14.19 -6.61
N VAL A 167 -11.22 -13.83 -5.80
CA VAL A 167 -10.47 -12.57 -5.95
C VAL A 167 -8.98 -12.88 -6.18
N GLU A 168 -8.45 -12.41 -7.30
CA GLU A 168 -7.04 -12.46 -7.65
C GLU A 168 -6.53 -11.04 -7.91
N PHE A 169 -5.29 -10.76 -7.53
CA PHE A 169 -4.67 -9.48 -7.82
C PHE A 169 -3.18 -9.67 -8.09
N TYR A 170 -2.60 -8.71 -8.79
CA TYR A 170 -1.19 -8.69 -9.12
C TYR A 170 -0.65 -7.28 -8.99
N THR A 171 0.60 -7.16 -8.51
CA THR A 171 1.34 -5.90 -8.43
C THR A 171 2.77 -6.16 -8.93
N SER A 172 3.26 -5.39 -9.90
CA SER A 172 4.59 -5.61 -10.51
C SER A 172 5.78 -5.18 -9.64
N SER A 173 5.58 -4.29 -8.68
CA SER A 173 6.67 -3.73 -7.89
C SER A 173 7.27 -4.76 -6.94
N PHE A 174 8.60 -4.92 -6.98
CA PHE A 174 9.39 -5.71 -6.02
C PHE A 174 9.48 -5.03 -4.64
N THR A 175 9.16 -3.75 -4.56
CA THR A 175 9.13 -2.95 -3.32
C THR A 175 7.68 -2.69 -2.93
N ASN A 176 7.32 -2.90 -1.65
CA ASN A 176 5.98 -2.60 -1.11
C ASN A 176 5.67 -1.07 -1.08
N PHE A 177 6.35 -0.25 -1.88
CA PHE A 177 6.30 1.21 -1.85
C PHE A 177 5.99 1.80 -3.21
N ASN A 178 4.79 1.49 -3.69
CA ASN A 178 4.17 2.12 -4.85
C ASN A 178 2.96 2.95 -4.42
N GLY A 179 2.50 3.81 -5.33
CA GLY A 179 1.21 4.49 -5.19
C GLY A 179 0.04 3.51 -5.18
N ASP A 180 0.24 2.31 -5.74
CA ASP A 180 -0.82 1.34 -5.89
C ASP A 180 -1.10 0.55 -4.61
N VAL A 181 -2.37 0.42 -4.29
CA VAL A 181 -2.84 -0.30 -3.11
C VAL A 181 -4.03 -1.17 -3.49
N VAL A 182 -3.91 -2.47 -3.25
CA VAL A 182 -5.03 -3.41 -3.33
C VAL A 182 -5.42 -3.85 -1.93
N LEU A 183 -6.68 -3.64 -1.56
CA LEU A 183 -7.25 -4.04 -0.27
C LEU A 183 -8.48 -4.90 -0.48
N VAL A 184 -8.60 -5.96 0.32
CA VAL A 184 -9.79 -6.81 0.36
C VAL A 184 -10.13 -7.07 1.82
N THR A 185 -11.39 -6.85 2.19
CA THR A 185 -11.86 -7.04 3.57
C THR A 185 -13.29 -7.56 3.62
N PRO A 186 -13.61 -8.47 4.55
CA PRO A 186 -14.97 -8.96 4.73
C PRO A 186 -15.90 -7.84 5.18
N ARG A 187 -17.11 -7.84 4.63
CA ARG A 187 -18.19 -7.00 5.14
C ARG A 187 -18.72 -7.62 6.42
N PRO A 188 -19.10 -6.82 7.42
CA PRO A 188 -19.85 -7.34 8.54
C PRO A 188 -21.09 -8.09 8.05
N GLN A 189 -21.92 -7.48 7.20
CA GLN A 189 -23.20 -8.07 6.77
C GLN A 189 -23.07 -9.26 5.78
N GLY A 190 -21.86 -9.79 5.56
CA GLY A 190 -21.57 -10.81 4.55
C GLY A 190 -21.19 -10.20 3.20
N GLY A 191 -20.36 -10.93 2.45
CA GLY A 191 -19.71 -10.43 1.24
C GLY A 191 -18.36 -9.75 1.53
N ILE A 192 -17.84 -8.98 0.58
CA ILE A 192 -16.53 -8.33 0.69
C ILE A 192 -16.56 -6.87 0.22
N TYR A 193 -15.69 -6.05 0.79
CA TYR A 193 -15.25 -4.80 0.19
C TYR A 193 -13.90 -5.04 -0.49
N ALA A 194 -13.74 -4.52 -1.70
CA ALA A 194 -12.46 -4.51 -2.40
C ALA A 194 -12.12 -3.08 -2.85
N MET A 195 -10.84 -2.78 -2.89
CA MET A 195 -10.32 -1.49 -3.35
C MET A 195 -9.05 -1.72 -4.15
N LEU A 196 -8.98 -1.13 -5.34
CA LEU A 196 -7.76 -0.91 -6.09
C LEU A 196 -7.57 0.60 -6.17
N ALA A 197 -6.52 1.12 -5.56
CA ALA A 197 -6.18 2.54 -5.59
C ALA A 197 -4.80 2.75 -6.19
N ASP A 198 -4.60 3.90 -6.80
CA ASP A 198 -3.33 4.35 -7.38
C ASP A 198 -3.17 5.84 -7.05
N ALA A 199 -2.00 6.20 -6.56
CA ALA A 199 -1.67 7.54 -6.16
C ALA A 199 -0.72 8.20 -7.16
N THR A 200 -1.00 9.45 -7.49
CA THR A 200 -0.19 10.21 -8.45
C THR A 200 1.31 10.21 -8.09
N GLY A 201 2.14 9.67 -9.00
CA GLY A 201 3.59 9.58 -8.88
C GLY A 201 4.08 8.20 -8.42
N HIS A 202 5.40 8.05 -8.24
CA HIS A 202 6.00 6.76 -7.87
C HIS A 202 6.84 6.84 -6.59
N GLY A 203 7.04 5.69 -5.94
CA GLY A 203 7.88 5.55 -4.75
C GLY A 203 7.26 6.08 -3.46
N LEU A 204 8.12 6.49 -2.52
CA LEU A 204 7.74 6.85 -1.15
C LEU A 204 6.65 7.94 -1.04
N PRO A 205 6.68 9.05 -1.82
CA PRO A 205 5.63 10.08 -1.72
C PRO A 205 4.24 9.56 -2.10
N ALA A 206 4.15 8.72 -3.13
CA ALA A 206 2.90 8.12 -3.59
C ALA A 206 2.36 7.13 -2.54
N ALA A 207 3.22 6.26 -2.00
CA ALA A 207 2.81 5.33 -0.95
C ALA A 207 2.34 6.02 0.34
N ILE A 208 2.98 7.12 0.75
CA ILE A 208 2.52 7.89 1.92
C ILE A 208 1.12 8.48 1.70
N SER A 209 0.80 8.85 0.45
CA SER A 209 -0.47 9.49 0.11
C SER A 209 -1.67 8.53 0.22
N THR A 210 -1.47 7.22 0.11
CA THR A 210 -2.54 6.22 0.23
C THR A 210 -2.85 5.83 1.68
N ILE A 211 -1.93 6.05 2.63
CA ILE A 211 -2.10 5.69 4.05
C ILE A 211 -3.42 6.23 4.66
N PRO A 212 -3.78 7.51 4.49
CA PRO A 212 -5.02 8.04 5.03
C PRO A 212 -6.26 7.39 4.40
N ALA A 213 -6.24 7.14 3.08
CA ALA A 213 -7.32 6.46 2.38
C ALA A 213 -7.50 5.03 2.89
N THR A 214 -6.42 4.26 2.99
CA THR A 214 -6.41 2.91 3.57
C THR A 214 -6.99 2.91 4.99
N LYS A 215 -6.57 3.85 5.85
CA LYS A 215 -7.08 3.94 7.21
C LYS A 215 -8.57 4.29 7.27
N ALA A 216 -9.03 5.23 6.45
CA ALA A 216 -10.44 5.60 6.34
C ALA A 216 -11.28 4.42 5.84
N PHE A 217 -10.81 3.74 4.78
CA PHE A 217 -11.44 2.53 4.24
C PHE A 217 -11.64 1.46 5.34
N PHE A 218 -10.61 1.10 6.10
CA PHE A 218 -10.75 0.11 7.17
C PHE A 218 -11.62 0.58 8.33
N ALA A 219 -11.51 1.84 8.72
CA ALA A 219 -12.35 2.39 9.79
C ALA A 219 -13.83 2.29 9.43
N MET A 220 -14.19 2.59 8.18
CA MET A 220 -15.58 2.58 7.73
C MET A 220 -16.09 1.16 7.42
N THR A 221 -15.31 0.35 6.72
CA THR A 221 -15.69 -1.04 6.39
C THR A 221 -15.88 -1.91 7.64
N LYS A 222 -15.08 -1.71 8.69
CA LYS A 222 -15.24 -2.40 9.98
C LYS A 222 -16.61 -2.16 10.64
N HIS A 223 -17.21 -1.00 10.40
CA HIS A 223 -18.54 -0.66 10.92
C HIS A 223 -19.67 -1.01 9.94
N GLY A 224 -19.34 -1.45 8.71
CA GLY A 224 -20.31 -1.86 7.69
C GLY A 224 -21.09 -0.69 7.08
N PHE A 225 -20.44 0.46 6.91
CA PHE A 225 -21.03 1.59 6.17
C PHE A 225 -21.19 1.28 4.68
N ALA A 226 -22.14 1.95 4.02
CA ALA A 226 -22.38 1.79 2.59
C ALA A 226 -21.20 2.34 1.77
N LEU A 227 -20.97 1.79 0.57
CA LEU A 227 -19.83 2.16 -0.27
C LEU A 227 -19.74 3.67 -0.54
N GLY A 228 -20.87 4.32 -0.82
CA GLY A 228 -20.90 5.77 -1.09
C GLY A 228 -20.42 6.62 0.09
N ASP A 229 -20.74 6.21 1.33
CA ASP A 229 -20.28 6.90 2.54
C ASP A 229 -18.78 6.68 2.77
N ILE A 230 -18.28 5.48 2.47
CA ILE A 230 -16.85 5.15 2.54
C ILE A 230 -16.06 6.06 1.60
N VAL A 231 -16.50 6.18 0.35
CA VAL A 231 -15.84 7.01 -0.68
C VAL A 231 -15.82 8.48 -0.24
N LYS A 232 -16.92 9.02 0.29
CA LYS A 232 -16.98 10.41 0.78
C LYS A 232 -16.01 10.66 1.93
N GLU A 233 -15.99 9.80 2.94
CA GLU A 233 -15.07 9.90 4.08
C GLU A 233 -13.61 9.80 3.62
N MET A 234 -13.31 8.93 2.66
CA MET A 234 -11.98 8.83 2.05
C MET A 234 -11.59 10.12 1.33
N ASN A 235 -12.48 10.69 0.51
CA ASN A 235 -12.24 11.96 -0.19
C ASN A 235 -11.92 13.09 0.81
N GLU A 236 -12.75 13.24 1.85
CA GLU A 236 -12.53 14.24 2.90
C GLU A 236 -11.21 14.07 3.64
N THR A 237 -10.89 12.83 4.00
CA THR A 237 -9.65 12.50 4.71
C THR A 237 -8.44 12.83 3.86
N LEU A 238 -8.47 12.47 2.58
CA LEU A 238 -7.39 12.77 1.63
C LEU A 238 -7.28 14.28 1.38
N LYS A 239 -8.39 15.01 1.19
CA LYS A 239 -8.38 16.46 0.96
C LYS A 239 -7.71 17.23 2.11
N LYS A 240 -7.90 16.78 3.35
CA LYS A 240 -7.31 17.39 4.56
C LYS A 240 -5.82 17.05 4.71
N PHE A 241 -5.38 15.91 4.21
CA PHE A 241 -4.03 15.38 4.44
C PHE A 241 -3.07 15.63 3.28
N LEU A 242 -3.53 15.52 2.04
CA LEU A 242 -2.68 15.58 0.86
C LEU A 242 -2.25 17.01 0.52
N PRO A 243 -1.00 17.21 0.08
CA PRO A 243 -0.56 18.50 -0.45
C PRO A 243 -1.21 18.80 -1.81
N PRO A 244 -1.26 20.08 -2.22
CA PRO A 244 -1.80 20.47 -3.52
C PRO A 244 -1.11 19.75 -4.67
N GLY A 245 -1.88 19.13 -5.57
CA GLY A 245 -1.38 18.43 -6.75
C GLY A 245 -1.17 16.92 -6.57
N MET A 246 -1.42 16.37 -5.38
CA MET A 246 -1.49 14.92 -5.17
C MET A 246 -2.94 14.46 -5.11
N LEU A 247 -3.26 13.38 -5.83
CA LEU A 247 -4.58 12.78 -5.91
C LEU A 247 -4.45 11.25 -5.85
N VAL A 248 -5.55 10.58 -5.50
CA VAL A 248 -5.61 9.12 -5.48
C VAL A 248 -6.76 8.67 -6.38
N ALA A 249 -6.42 8.06 -7.51
CA ALA A 249 -7.37 7.36 -8.35
C ALA A 249 -7.75 6.04 -7.66
N ALA A 250 -9.02 5.63 -7.71
CA ALA A 250 -9.42 4.36 -7.11
C ALA A 250 -10.67 3.75 -7.74
N ASN A 251 -10.71 2.42 -7.71
CA ASN A 251 -11.86 1.56 -7.91
C ASN A 251 -12.23 0.94 -6.56
N LEU A 252 -13.46 1.19 -6.11
CA LEU A 252 -14.02 0.62 -4.89
C LEU A 252 -15.21 -0.28 -5.24
N LEU A 253 -15.26 -1.44 -4.60
CA LEU A 253 -16.30 -2.44 -4.81
C LEU A 253 -16.90 -2.87 -3.47
N GLU A 254 -18.20 -3.07 -3.49
CA GLU A 254 -18.98 -3.67 -2.42
C GLU A 254 -19.74 -4.86 -2.99
N VAL A 255 -19.33 -6.07 -2.60
CA VAL A 255 -19.96 -7.33 -3.01
C VAL A 255 -20.94 -7.76 -1.91
N SER A 256 -22.13 -8.20 -2.31
CA SER A 256 -23.13 -8.72 -1.37
C SER A 256 -22.77 -10.13 -0.87
N ALA A 257 -23.51 -10.62 0.14
CA ALA A 257 -23.27 -11.95 0.71
C ALA A 257 -23.52 -13.10 -0.27
N ASN A 258 -24.32 -12.90 -1.32
CA ASN A 258 -24.58 -13.91 -2.33
C ASN A 258 -23.44 -14.04 -3.37
N GLY A 259 -22.49 -13.11 -3.37
CA GLY A 259 -21.34 -13.11 -4.26
C GLY A 259 -21.63 -12.74 -5.72
N LEU A 260 -22.86 -12.31 -6.04
CA LEU A 260 -23.33 -12.01 -7.40
C LEU A 260 -23.79 -10.56 -7.59
N GLU A 261 -24.12 -9.83 -6.52
CA GLU A 261 -24.45 -8.41 -6.61
C GLU A 261 -23.26 -7.56 -6.17
N VAL A 262 -22.88 -6.61 -7.01
CA VAL A 262 -21.72 -5.75 -6.80
C VAL A 262 -22.09 -4.29 -7.00
N ASN A 263 -21.87 -3.44 -6.00
CA ASN A 263 -21.85 -2.00 -6.18
C ASN A 263 -20.42 -1.57 -6.47
N TRP A 264 -20.22 -0.74 -7.49
CA TRP A 264 -18.92 -0.24 -7.90
C TRP A 264 -18.90 1.29 -7.94
N TRP A 265 -17.77 1.85 -7.53
CA TRP A 265 -17.41 3.25 -7.71
C TRP A 265 -16.00 3.32 -8.32
N GLY A 266 -15.85 4.06 -9.41
CA GLY A 266 -14.56 4.31 -10.04
C GLY A 266 -14.32 5.80 -10.21
N GLY A 267 -13.17 6.29 -9.75
CA GLY A 267 -12.75 7.67 -9.92
C GLY A 267 -11.29 7.82 -10.29
N GLY A 268 -11.02 8.50 -11.39
CA GLY A 268 -9.67 8.79 -11.88
C GLY A 268 -8.86 7.59 -12.41
N MET A 269 -9.41 6.38 -12.37
CA MET A 269 -8.81 5.16 -12.92
C MET A 269 -9.20 4.92 -14.38
N PRO A 270 -8.48 4.07 -15.14
CA PRO A 270 -8.93 3.54 -16.43
C PRO A 270 -10.27 2.79 -16.35
N ASP A 271 -10.90 2.59 -17.51
CA ASP A 271 -12.17 1.87 -17.65
C ASP A 271 -12.03 0.39 -17.22
N GLY A 272 -12.95 -0.08 -16.39
CA GLY A 272 -13.05 -1.48 -15.99
C GLY A 272 -13.84 -2.32 -17.00
N TYR A 273 -13.71 -3.65 -16.92
CA TYR A 273 -14.43 -4.58 -17.80
C TYR A 273 -15.23 -5.61 -17.00
N LEU A 274 -16.46 -5.84 -17.44
CA LEU A 274 -17.26 -7.00 -17.07
C LEU A 274 -17.28 -7.97 -18.24
N LEU A 275 -16.66 -9.14 -18.06
CA LEU A 275 -16.56 -10.22 -19.02
C LEU A 275 -17.49 -11.37 -18.61
N ASP A 276 -18.04 -12.08 -19.59
CA ASP A 276 -18.71 -13.35 -19.32
C ASP A 276 -17.70 -14.50 -19.15
N LYS A 277 -18.21 -15.71 -18.88
CA LYS A 277 -17.40 -16.93 -18.77
C LYS A 277 -16.65 -17.32 -20.06
N HIS A 278 -17.02 -16.75 -21.19
CA HIS A 278 -16.42 -16.93 -22.51
C HIS A 278 -15.40 -15.83 -22.84
N GLY A 279 -15.19 -14.88 -21.92
CA GLY A 279 -14.28 -13.75 -22.14
C GLY A 279 -14.86 -12.66 -23.06
N ASP A 280 -16.15 -12.71 -23.39
CA ASP A 280 -16.83 -11.68 -24.15
C ASP A 280 -17.18 -10.50 -23.23
N ILE A 281 -16.97 -9.27 -23.71
CA ILE A 281 -17.27 -8.04 -22.95
C ILE A 281 -18.79 -7.85 -22.85
N LYS A 282 -19.36 -8.10 -21.66
CA LYS A 282 -20.78 -7.79 -21.36
C LYS A 282 -20.99 -6.29 -21.16
N ALA A 283 -20.06 -5.64 -20.46
CA ALA A 283 -20.13 -4.20 -20.20
C ALA A 283 -18.74 -3.60 -19.99
N ARG A 284 -18.57 -2.36 -20.43
CA ARG A 284 -17.46 -1.49 -20.03
C ARG A 284 -17.92 -0.63 -18.86
N LEU A 285 -17.05 -0.44 -17.88
CA LEU A 285 -17.31 0.28 -16.64
C LEU A 285 -16.50 1.59 -16.66
N PRO A 286 -17.04 2.65 -17.28
CA PRO A 286 -16.31 3.89 -17.43
C PRO A 286 -16.16 4.63 -16.10
N SER A 287 -14.94 5.06 -15.81
CA SER A 287 -14.60 5.77 -14.57
C SER A 287 -15.24 7.17 -14.57
N ALA A 288 -16.45 7.26 -14.01
CA ALA A 288 -17.30 8.45 -14.13
C ALA A 288 -16.92 9.57 -13.16
N HIS A 289 -16.12 9.28 -12.13
CA HIS A 289 -15.81 10.22 -11.05
C HIS A 289 -14.38 10.76 -11.14
N MET A 290 -14.15 11.91 -10.52
CA MET A 290 -12.79 12.43 -10.32
C MET A 290 -12.05 11.64 -9.24
N ALA A 291 -10.72 11.67 -9.31
CA ALA A 291 -9.86 11.08 -8.29
C ALA A 291 -10.15 11.64 -6.88
N LEU A 292 -9.94 10.81 -5.87
CA LEU A 292 -10.11 11.18 -4.47
C LEU A 292 -9.13 12.29 -4.06
N GLY A 293 -9.59 13.22 -3.24
CA GLY A 293 -8.85 14.41 -2.81
C GLY A 293 -8.92 15.59 -3.79
N ALA A 294 -9.57 15.43 -4.96
CA ALA A 294 -9.69 16.49 -5.95
C ALA A 294 -10.71 17.55 -5.53
N MET A 295 -11.93 17.13 -5.19
CA MET A 295 -13.06 18.02 -4.91
C MET A 295 -13.36 18.15 -3.42
N ASP A 296 -14.03 19.23 -3.05
CA ASP A 296 -14.60 19.39 -1.71
C ASP A 296 -15.84 18.51 -1.55
N SER A 297 -16.21 18.18 -0.30
CA SER A 297 -17.30 17.25 0.04
C SER A 297 -18.64 17.59 -0.62
N ASP A 298 -18.90 18.88 -0.83
CA ASP A 298 -20.18 19.40 -1.30
C ASP A 298 -20.32 19.30 -2.83
N GLU A 299 -19.20 19.19 -3.54
CA GLU A 299 -19.14 19.04 -5.01
C GLU A 299 -18.83 17.59 -5.43
N PHE A 300 -18.43 16.75 -4.48
CA PHE A 300 -18.01 15.37 -4.74
C PHE A 300 -19.21 14.44 -4.91
N GLU A 301 -19.37 13.89 -6.11
CA GLU A 301 -20.38 12.87 -6.41
C GLU A 301 -19.88 11.46 -6.05
N ALA A 302 -20.74 10.69 -5.39
CA ALA A 302 -20.45 9.31 -4.96
C ALA A 302 -21.47 8.31 -5.52
N ASN A 303 -21.98 8.59 -6.73
CA ASN A 303 -22.96 7.74 -7.40
C ASN A 303 -22.36 6.36 -7.69
N LEU A 304 -23.09 5.31 -7.33
CA LEU A 304 -22.65 3.92 -7.46
C LEU A 304 -23.28 3.28 -8.69
N VAL A 305 -22.54 2.40 -9.35
CA VAL A 305 -23.07 1.53 -10.40
C VAL A 305 -23.37 0.17 -9.78
N ALA A 306 -24.65 -0.23 -9.80
CA ALA A 306 -25.06 -1.54 -9.35
C ALA A 306 -24.94 -2.55 -10.51
N LEU A 307 -24.19 -3.62 -10.28
CA LEU A 307 -23.92 -4.70 -11.22
C LEU A 307 -24.52 -6.00 -10.67
N ARG A 308 -25.11 -6.78 -11.57
CA ARG A 308 -25.58 -8.14 -11.29
C ARG A 308 -24.81 -9.12 -12.15
N LEU A 309 -24.07 -10.01 -11.50
CA LEU A 309 -23.19 -10.99 -12.11
C LEU A 309 -23.91 -12.34 -12.23
N ASP A 310 -23.59 -13.06 -13.30
CA ASP A 310 -23.91 -14.48 -13.45
C ASP A 310 -22.72 -15.33 -12.98
N GLU A 311 -22.95 -16.60 -12.64
CA GLU A 311 -21.88 -17.51 -12.26
C GLU A 311 -20.83 -17.66 -13.37
N GLY A 312 -19.56 -17.41 -13.03
CA GLY A 312 -18.44 -17.41 -13.95
C GLY A 312 -18.16 -16.08 -14.66
N ASP A 313 -18.99 -15.05 -14.45
CA ASP A 313 -18.66 -13.68 -14.90
C ASP A 313 -17.38 -13.18 -14.19
N LYS A 314 -16.59 -12.38 -14.89
CA LYS A 314 -15.33 -11.82 -14.40
C LYS A 314 -15.35 -10.30 -14.46
N LEU A 315 -15.02 -9.66 -13.34
CA LEU A 315 -14.71 -8.25 -13.27
C LEU A 315 -13.19 -8.05 -13.33
N PHE A 316 -12.75 -7.10 -14.15
CA PHE A 316 -11.34 -6.79 -14.32
C PHE A 316 -11.10 -5.29 -14.20
N PHE A 317 -10.22 -4.91 -13.27
CA PHE A 317 -9.78 -3.54 -13.03
C PHE A 317 -8.25 -3.49 -13.03
N PHE A 318 -7.69 -2.38 -13.50
CA PHE A 318 -6.25 -2.20 -13.64
C PHE A 318 -5.88 -0.71 -13.52
N THR A 319 -4.60 -0.48 -13.28
CA THR A 319 -3.94 0.84 -13.23
C THR A 319 -3.50 1.29 -14.62
N ASP A 320 -3.20 2.57 -14.78
CA ASP A 320 -2.74 3.16 -16.04
C ASP A 320 -1.47 2.49 -16.60
N GLY A 321 -0.59 1.96 -15.74
CA GLY A 321 0.62 1.23 -16.12
C GLY A 321 0.41 0.04 -17.07
N VAL A 322 -0.81 -0.50 -17.18
CA VAL A 322 -1.15 -1.53 -18.18
C VAL A 322 -1.33 -0.94 -19.58
N ILE A 323 -2.13 0.13 -19.71
CA ILE A 323 -2.48 0.74 -21.00
C ILE A 323 -1.42 1.72 -21.49
N GLU A 324 -0.69 2.36 -20.57
CA GLU A 324 0.44 3.25 -20.86
C GLU A 324 1.75 2.50 -21.12
N ALA A 325 1.73 1.16 -21.06
CA ALA A 325 2.90 0.35 -21.42
C ALA A 325 3.35 0.65 -22.86
N ARG A 326 4.65 0.93 -23.04
CA ARG A 326 5.22 1.38 -24.32
C ARG A 326 6.05 0.33 -25.03
N ASP A 327 5.90 0.23 -26.34
CA ASP A 327 6.78 -0.56 -27.21
C ASP A 327 8.14 0.12 -27.46
N ALA A 328 9.00 -0.51 -28.26
CA ALA A 328 10.32 0.02 -28.63
C ALA A 328 10.25 1.33 -29.45
N ASP A 329 9.13 1.59 -30.12
CA ASP A 329 8.89 2.80 -30.91
C ASP A 329 8.19 3.90 -30.08
N GLY A 330 7.91 3.64 -28.80
CA GLY A 330 7.26 4.57 -27.87
C GLY A 330 5.74 4.66 -28.00
N ARG A 331 5.08 3.68 -28.65
CA ARG A 331 3.63 3.61 -28.76
C ARG A 331 3.05 2.91 -27.54
N GLU A 332 1.98 3.48 -27.01
CA GLU A 332 1.22 2.91 -25.90
C GLU A 332 0.35 1.74 -26.38
N LEU A 333 0.16 0.74 -25.51
CA LEU A 333 -0.70 -0.41 -25.79
C LEU A 333 -2.15 0.04 -26.01
N GLY A 334 -2.61 0.97 -25.18
CA GLY A 334 -3.98 1.50 -25.19
C GLY A 334 -5.05 0.46 -24.85
N GLU A 335 -6.29 0.91 -24.77
CA GLU A 335 -7.45 0.06 -24.47
C GLU A 335 -7.71 -0.97 -25.58
N GLU A 336 -7.54 -0.61 -26.86
CA GLU A 336 -7.73 -1.53 -27.98
C GLU A 336 -6.73 -2.70 -27.94
N GLY A 337 -5.49 -2.45 -27.50
CA GLY A 337 -4.47 -3.48 -27.33
C GLY A 337 -4.80 -4.44 -26.19
N LEU A 338 -5.40 -3.93 -25.11
CA LEU A 338 -5.89 -4.74 -23.99
C LEU A 338 -7.11 -5.57 -24.40
N GLU A 339 -8.13 -4.97 -25.02
CA GLU A 339 -9.35 -5.67 -25.44
C GLU A 339 -9.08 -6.81 -26.42
N ALA A 340 -8.03 -6.70 -27.24
CA ALA A 340 -7.61 -7.73 -28.19
C ALA A 340 -7.15 -9.04 -27.53
N ILE A 341 -6.84 -9.04 -26.23
CA ILE A 341 -6.43 -10.25 -25.50
C ILE A 341 -7.63 -11.04 -24.97
N PHE A 342 -8.79 -10.41 -24.83
CA PHE A 342 -9.98 -11.06 -24.29
C PHE A 342 -10.46 -12.13 -25.26
N SER A 343 -10.45 -13.38 -24.81
CA SER A 343 -10.73 -14.56 -25.64
C SER A 343 -11.34 -15.70 -24.84
N ASP A 344 -11.98 -16.61 -25.58
CA ASP A 344 -12.61 -17.81 -25.04
C ASP A 344 -11.57 -18.71 -24.36
N ASN A 345 -11.86 -19.10 -23.11
CA ASN A 345 -11.08 -20.07 -22.32
C ASN A 345 -9.77 -19.52 -21.66
N MET A 346 -9.79 -18.31 -21.10
CA MET A 346 -8.70 -17.78 -20.29
C MET A 346 -8.84 -18.13 -18.79
N PRO A 347 -7.91 -18.89 -18.19
CA PRO A 347 -7.98 -19.23 -16.77
C PRO A 347 -7.79 -18.02 -15.85
N SER A 348 -6.86 -17.10 -16.18
CA SER A 348 -6.59 -15.85 -15.45
C SER A 348 -6.35 -14.71 -16.44
N ILE A 349 -7.10 -13.61 -16.32
CA ILE A 349 -6.95 -12.41 -17.15
C ILE A 349 -5.65 -11.70 -16.78
N ILE A 350 -5.31 -11.70 -15.49
CA ILE A 350 -4.07 -11.13 -14.96
C ILE A 350 -2.84 -11.75 -15.64
N ASP A 351 -2.76 -13.08 -15.68
CA ASP A 351 -1.60 -13.77 -16.26
C ASP A 351 -1.46 -13.49 -17.75
N VAL A 352 -2.57 -13.53 -18.49
CA VAL A 352 -2.58 -13.25 -19.94
C VAL A 352 -2.19 -11.80 -20.21
N THR A 353 -2.70 -10.85 -19.42
CA THR A 353 -2.36 -9.42 -19.54
C THR A 353 -0.88 -9.20 -19.26
N ARG A 354 -0.34 -9.77 -18.18
CA ARG A 354 1.08 -9.67 -17.84
C ARG A 354 1.97 -10.19 -18.97
N ASP A 355 1.64 -11.37 -19.51
CA ASP A 355 2.44 -11.98 -20.57
C ASP A 355 2.33 -11.18 -21.89
N HIS A 356 1.16 -10.59 -22.18
CA HIS A 356 0.96 -9.73 -23.33
C HIS A 356 1.77 -8.43 -23.21
N VAL A 357 1.64 -7.70 -22.10
CA VAL A 357 2.38 -6.46 -21.83
C VAL A 357 3.89 -6.74 -21.82
N GLY A 358 4.32 -7.84 -21.20
CA GLY A 358 5.73 -8.26 -21.18
C GLY A 358 6.28 -8.60 -22.57
N ASN A 359 5.45 -9.07 -23.50
CA ASN A 359 5.86 -9.29 -24.90
C ASN A 359 5.84 -8.00 -25.72
N PHE A 360 4.88 -7.11 -25.49
CA PHE A 360 4.75 -5.81 -26.15
C PHE A 360 5.92 -4.87 -25.82
N THR A 361 6.36 -4.89 -24.56
CA THR A 361 7.44 -4.04 -24.02
C THR A 361 8.85 -4.57 -24.31
N LYS A 362 9.04 -5.73 -24.97
CA LYS A 362 10.37 -6.28 -25.32
C LYS A 362 11.11 -5.35 -26.29
N GLY A 363 11.81 -4.36 -25.73
CA GLY A 363 12.58 -3.34 -26.45
C GLY A 363 12.16 -1.89 -26.13
N GLY A 364 10.99 -1.69 -25.52
CA GLY A 364 10.57 -0.42 -24.90
C GLY A 364 11.15 -0.31 -23.49
N GLY A 365 11.42 0.91 -23.02
CA GLY A 365 11.96 1.14 -21.68
C GLY A 365 11.02 0.67 -20.55
N VAL A 366 11.48 0.85 -19.31
CA VAL A 366 10.71 0.55 -18.08
C VAL A 366 9.37 1.30 -18.13
N GLY A 367 8.26 0.57 -18.22
CA GLY A 367 6.91 1.10 -18.08
C GLY A 367 6.57 1.44 -16.63
N ASP A 368 5.47 2.14 -16.40
CA ASP A 368 4.97 2.43 -15.05
C ASP A 368 4.60 1.14 -14.31
N ASP A 369 4.47 1.22 -12.99
CA ASP A 369 4.05 0.09 -12.17
C ASP A 369 2.65 -0.37 -12.59
N MET A 370 2.42 -1.68 -12.65
CA MET A 370 1.15 -2.27 -13.03
C MET A 370 0.55 -3.04 -11.85
N SER A 371 -0.63 -2.59 -11.44
CA SER A 371 -1.51 -3.30 -10.53
C SER A 371 -2.83 -3.66 -11.20
N MET A 372 -3.29 -4.89 -10.95
CA MET A 372 -4.47 -5.48 -11.56
C MET A 372 -5.29 -6.22 -10.50
N LEU A 373 -6.61 -6.16 -10.62
CA LEU A 373 -7.59 -6.83 -9.78
C LEU A 373 -8.59 -7.59 -10.66
N GLU A 374 -8.66 -8.90 -10.48
CA GLU A 374 -9.60 -9.80 -11.13
C GLU A 374 -10.54 -10.40 -10.08
N MET A 375 -11.86 -10.33 -10.33
CA MET A 375 -12.86 -10.93 -9.46
C MET A 375 -13.78 -11.83 -10.26
N THR A 376 -13.79 -13.12 -9.96
CA THR A 376 -14.62 -14.14 -10.63
C THR A 376 -15.81 -14.51 -9.76
N ALA A 377 -17.01 -14.36 -10.30
CA ALA A 377 -18.26 -14.71 -9.61
C ALA A 377 -18.47 -16.24 -9.53
N PRO A 378 -19.02 -16.76 -8.43
CA PRO A 378 -19.43 -16.04 -7.23
C PRO A 378 -18.24 -15.68 -6.31
N ILE A 379 -18.26 -14.45 -5.79
CA ILE A 379 -17.18 -13.90 -4.97
C ILE A 379 -17.52 -14.06 -3.49
N PHE A 380 -16.69 -14.77 -2.73
CA PHE A 380 -16.93 -15.03 -1.31
C PHE A 380 -15.74 -14.61 -0.44
N SER A 381 -16.01 -14.23 0.80
CA SER A 381 -14.93 -13.96 1.74
C SER A 381 -14.33 -15.27 2.25
N ARG A 382 -13.01 -15.48 2.12
CA ARG A 382 -12.26 -16.48 2.91
C ARG A 382 -11.93 -15.90 4.28
N VAL A 383 -12.95 -15.42 4.99
CA VAL A 383 -12.82 -15.55 6.44
C VAL A 383 -12.75 -17.06 6.67
N GLU A 384 -11.81 -17.55 7.48
CA GLU A 384 -11.97 -18.88 8.08
C GLU A 384 -13.29 -18.87 8.86
N LEU A 385 -14.39 -19.08 8.13
CA LEU A 385 -15.57 -19.74 8.61
C LEU A 385 -15.09 -21.16 8.83
N GLN A 386 -14.39 -21.40 9.95
CA GLN A 386 -14.39 -22.75 10.49
C GLN A 386 -15.88 -23.10 10.57
N PRO A 387 -16.36 -24.13 9.84
CA PRO A 387 -17.66 -24.71 10.14
C PRO A 387 -17.61 -24.93 11.63
N GLY A 388 -18.56 -24.32 12.36
CA GLY A 388 -18.55 -24.32 13.81
C GLY A 388 -18.14 -25.71 14.25
N ASP A 389 -17.02 -25.80 14.99
CA ASP A 389 -16.59 -27.03 15.65
C ASP A 389 -17.89 -27.71 16.11
N PRO A 390 -18.20 -28.96 15.73
CA PRO A 390 -19.45 -29.60 16.15
C PRO A 390 -19.67 -29.48 17.67
N ASP A 391 -18.56 -29.36 18.41
CA ASP A 391 -18.52 -29.09 19.85
C ASP A 391 -18.61 -27.59 20.25
N PHE A 392 -18.53 -26.62 19.34
CA PHE A 392 -18.56 -25.17 19.59
C PHE A 392 -19.82 -24.78 20.35
N TYR A 393 -20.97 -25.26 19.90
CA TYR A 393 -22.25 -25.01 20.56
C TYR A 393 -22.43 -25.88 21.80
N ASP A 394 -21.89 -27.11 21.82
CA ASP A 394 -21.99 -28.02 22.96
C ASP A 394 -21.18 -27.56 24.18
N ARG A 395 -20.15 -26.72 23.97
CA ARG A 395 -19.36 -26.08 25.04
C ARG A 395 -19.96 -24.78 25.57
N ARG A 396 -21.07 -24.29 25.00
CA ARG A 396 -21.73 -23.03 25.42
C ARG A 396 -22.85 -23.31 26.42
N SER A 397 -23.06 -22.39 27.34
CA SER A 397 -24.21 -22.44 28.26
C SER A 397 -25.45 -21.84 27.59
N PRO A 398 -26.67 -22.36 27.89
CA PRO A 398 -27.91 -21.70 27.50
C PRO A 398 -27.89 -20.25 28.00
N ALA A 399 -28.26 -19.32 27.12
CA ALA A 399 -28.20 -17.90 27.40
C ALA A 399 -29.47 -17.20 26.93
N GLN A 400 -29.90 -16.20 27.70
CA GLN A 400 -30.99 -15.32 27.31
C GLN A 400 -30.52 -13.89 27.50
N LEU A 401 -30.74 -13.08 26.46
CA LEU A 401 -30.36 -11.69 26.40
C LEU A 401 -31.57 -10.88 25.97
N THR A 402 -31.88 -9.84 26.72
CA THR A 402 -32.91 -8.86 26.38
C THR A 402 -32.28 -7.48 26.44
N VAL A 403 -32.47 -6.69 25.37
CA VAL A 403 -31.98 -5.32 25.28
C VAL A 403 -33.14 -4.39 24.98
N TYR A 404 -33.13 -3.26 25.68
CA TYR A 404 -34.14 -2.21 25.55
C TYR A 404 -33.52 -0.98 24.90
N PHE A 405 -34.06 -0.57 23.77
CA PHE A 405 -33.73 0.65 23.07
C PHE A 405 -34.83 1.68 23.33
N GLY A 406 -34.51 2.72 24.11
CA GLY A 406 -35.39 3.87 24.27
C GLY A 406 -35.24 4.87 23.13
N ALA A 407 -36.15 5.84 23.04
CA ALA A 407 -36.18 6.86 21.99
C ALA A 407 -34.84 7.58 21.75
N ASN A 408 -34.06 7.86 22.80
CA ASN A 408 -32.75 8.52 22.67
C ASN A 408 -31.70 7.63 22.00
N GLU A 409 -31.75 6.32 22.25
CA GLU A 409 -30.81 5.35 21.67
C GLU A 409 -31.22 5.05 20.21
N LEU A 410 -32.52 4.91 19.94
CA LEU A 410 -33.05 4.72 18.58
C LEU A 410 -32.66 5.84 17.61
N ARG A 411 -32.42 7.07 18.12
CA ARG A 411 -31.95 8.21 17.32
C ARG A 411 -30.45 8.20 17.00
N LYS A 412 -29.63 7.48 17.77
CA LYS A 412 -28.16 7.59 17.74
C LYS A 412 -27.45 6.31 17.35
N VAL A 413 -28.07 5.17 17.63
CA VAL A 413 -27.44 3.87 17.56
C VAL A 413 -27.74 3.21 16.22
N ASN A 414 -26.69 2.71 15.56
CA ASN A 414 -26.86 1.76 14.47
C ASN A 414 -27.35 0.42 15.06
N LEU A 415 -28.66 0.19 15.00
CA LEU A 415 -29.34 -0.99 15.55
C LEU A 415 -28.71 -2.30 15.05
N VAL A 416 -28.37 -2.36 13.76
CA VAL A 416 -27.73 -3.52 13.13
C VAL A 416 -26.37 -3.82 13.77
N GLY A 417 -25.58 -2.78 14.03
CA GLY A 417 -24.28 -2.89 14.70
C GLY A 417 -24.38 -3.40 16.13
N GLU A 418 -25.35 -2.93 16.90
CA GLU A 418 -25.60 -3.41 18.28
C GLU A 418 -26.10 -4.85 18.32
N ILE A 419 -27.07 -5.20 17.47
CA ILE A 419 -27.60 -6.56 17.34
C ILE A 419 -26.47 -7.54 16.99
N ARG A 420 -25.62 -7.20 16.03
CA ARG A 420 -24.45 -8.01 15.67
C ARG A 420 -23.49 -8.19 16.83
N ARG A 421 -23.19 -7.11 17.57
CA ARG A 421 -22.31 -7.15 18.74
C ARG A 421 -22.84 -8.11 19.81
N MET A 422 -24.15 -8.09 20.04
CA MET A 422 -24.84 -8.98 20.98
C MET A 422 -24.76 -10.44 20.53
N LEU A 423 -25.09 -10.71 19.27
CA LEU A 423 -25.11 -12.07 18.72
C LEU A 423 -23.71 -12.69 18.63
N LYS A 424 -22.68 -11.89 18.33
CA LYS A 424 -21.29 -12.36 18.22
C LYS A 424 -20.78 -13.03 19.50
N GLY A 425 -21.22 -12.56 20.67
CA GLY A 425 -20.86 -13.18 21.95
C GLY A 425 -21.39 -14.61 22.12
N THR A 426 -22.53 -14.91 21.49
CA THR A 426 -23.28 -16.16 21.61
C THR A 426 -22.99 -17.13 20.46
N LEU A 427 -22.99 -16.62 19.23
CA LEU A 427 -22.85 -17.40 17.99
C LEU A 427 -21.42 -17.46 17.45
N GLY A 428 -20.50 -16.61 17.93
CA GLY A 428 -19.15 -16.53 17.37
C GLY A 428 -19.13 -15.75 16.05
N SER A 429 -18.19 -16.07 15.15
CA SER A 429 -18.05 -15.45 13.82
C SER A 429 -18.33 -16.50 12.73
N ASN A 430 -19.54 -17.03 12.68
CA ASN A 430 -19.93 -18.08 11.73
C ASN A 430 -21.13 -17.67 10.87
N ILE A 431 -21.48 -18.49 9.87
CA ILE A 431 -22.58 -18.21 8.93
C ILE A 431 -23.94 -18.02 9.63
N ASP A 432 -24.16 -18.70 10.77
CA ASP A 432 -25.37 -18.55 11.58
C ASP A 432 -25.48 -17.14 12.19
N LEU A 433 -24.34 -16.48 12.51
CA LEU A 433 -24.32 -15.08 12.94
C LEU A 433 -24.85 -14.17 11.83
N ASP A 434 -24.38 -14.35 10.59
CA ASP A 434 -24.72 -13.46 9.48
C ASP A 434 -26.20 -13.63 9.09
N LEU A 435 -26.69 -14.87 9.00
CA LEU A 435 -28.12 -15.15 8.79
C LEU A 435 -29.01 -14.56 9.90
N MET A 436 -28.58 -14.70 11.16
CA MET A 436 -29.26 -14.09 12.29
C MET A 436 -29.26 -12.57 12.25
N CYS A 437 -28.14 -11.96 11.88
CA CYS A 437 -28.05 -10.52 11.74
C CYS A 437 -28.99 -10.02 10.66
N THR A 438 -29.12 -10.72 9.54
CA THR A 438 -30.08 -10.38 8.47
C THR A 438 -31.52 -10.41 9.01
N ILE A 439 -31.93 -11.51 9.64
CA ILE A 439 -33.29 -11.66 10.21
C ILE A 439 -33.57 -10.54 11.23
N MET A 440 -32.67 -10.34 12.18
CA MET A 440 -32.87 -9.38 13.25
C MET A 440 -32.83 -7.93 12.75
N SER A 441 -32.03 -7.64 11.72
CA SER A 441 -31.97 -6.30 11.11
C SER A 441 -33.25 -5.98 10.36
N GLU A 442 -33.78 -6.93 9.60
CA GLU A 442 -35.06 -6.77 8.91
C GLU A 442 -36.20 -6.55 9.92
N LEU A 443 -36.27 -7.36 10.98
CA LEU A 443 -37.32 -7.20 12.01
C LEU A 443 -37.19 -5.90 12.80
N ALA A 444 -35.97 -5.50 13.16
CA ALA A 444 -35.73 -4.24 13.87
C ALA A 444 -36.04 -3.03 12.97
N ASN A 445 -35.68 -3.06 11.69
CA ASN A 445 -36.03 -2.01 10.75
C ASN A 445 -37.55 -1.94 10.55
N ASN A 446 -38.24 -3.07 10.38
CA ASN A 446 -39.69 -3.09 10.23
C ASN A 446 -40.40 -2.55 11.49
N ALA A 447 -39.96 -2.95 12.68
CA ALA A 447 -40.47 -2.44 13.95
C ALA A 447 -40.25 -0.93 14.11
N LEU A 448 -39.09 -0.43 13.67
CA LEU A 448 -38.79 1.00 13.69
C LEU A 448 -39.63 1.77 12.66
N GLU A 449 -39.62 1.34 11.41
CA GLU A 449 -40.17 2.08 10.27
C GLU A 449 -41.70 2.04 10.25
N HIS A 450 -42.29 0.85 10.39
CA HIS A 450 -43.74 0.68 10.32
C HIS A 450 -44.39 0.81 11.70
N GLY A 451 -43.76 0.27 12.74
CA GLY A 451 -44.30 0.32 14.10
C GLY A 451 -44.19 1.69 14.76
N LEU A 452 -42.96 2.21 14.86
CA LEU A 452 -42.66 3.44 15.62
C LEU A 452 -42.77 4.72 14.79
N LEU A 453 -42.30 4.70 13.53
CA LEU A 453 -42.27 5.87 12.65
C LEU A 453 -43.50 5.96 11.73
N LYS A 454 -44.31 4.90 11.61
CA LYS A 454 -45.53 4.82 10.78
C LYS A 454 -45.30 5.22 9.31
N LEU A 455 -44.16 4.86 8.76
CA LEU A 455 -43.83 5.13 7.36
C LEU A 455 -44.65 4.18 6.46
N ALA A 456 -45.24 4.74 5.40
CA ALA A 456 -45.98 3.97 4.42
C ALA A 456 -45.00 3.22 3.50
N SER A 457 -45.26 1.94 3.25
CA SER A 457 -44.43 1.08 2.39
C SER A 457 -44.32 1.58 0.95
N ASP A 458 -45.28 2.40 0.50
CA ASP A 458 -45.48 2.84 -0.89
C ASP A 458 -44.54 3.98 -1.36
N LEU A 459 -43.64 4.48 -0.50
CA LEU A 459 -42.73 5.60 -0.83
C LEU A 459 -41.44 5.18 -1.57
N LYS A 460 -41.24 3.89 -1.87
CA LYS A 460 -40.02 3.33 -2.50
C LYS A 460 -40.14 3.09 -4.02
N VAL A 461 -40.81 4.00 -4.76
CA VAL A 461 -41.20 3.74 -6.16
C VAL A 461 -40.41 4.53 -7.21
N ASP A 462 -39.79 5.67 -6.88
CA ASP A 462 -39.00 6.49 -7.85
C ASP A 462 -37.77 7.17 -7.21
N ASP A 463 -36.78 7.56 -8.03
CA ASP A 463 -35.48 8.13 -7.59
C ASP A 463 -35.61 9.46 -6.80
N GLU A 464 -36.64 10.27 -7.07
CA GLU A 464 -36.97 11.47 -6.26
C GLU A 464 -37.62 11.09 -4.92
N GLY A 465 -38.37 9.98 -4.86
CA GLY A 465 -39.05 9.51 -3.65
C GLY A 465 -38.11 8.93 -2.59
N PHE A 466 -36.90 8.52 -2.97
CA PHE A 466 -35.90 8.01 -2.04
C PHE A 466 -35.31 9.11 -1.15
N LEU A 467 -35.04 10.29 -1.70
CA LEU A 467 -34.54 11.42 -0.92
C LEU A 467 -35.60 11.92 0.08
N ASP A 468 -36.85 12.03 -0.39
CA ASP A 468 -38.00 12.40 0.45
C ASP A 468 -38.25 11.37 1.56
N TYR A 469 -38.09 10.07 1.27
CA TYR A 469 -38.17 9.01 2.26
C TYR A 469 -37.12 9.15 3.36
N TYR A 470 -35.85 9.42 3.01
CA TYR A 470 -34.78 9.58 4.00
C TYR A 470 -34.97 10.83 4.86
N ILE A 471 -35.39 11.95 4.26
CA ILE A 471 -35.70 13.19 4.97
C ILE A 471 -36.87 12.97 5.94
N GLU A 472 -37.95 12.33 5.48
CA GLU A 472 -39.12 12.04 6.31
C GLU A 472 -38.79 11.06 7.44
N ARG A 473 -38.00 10.01 7.16
CA ARG A 473 -37.51 9.05 8.16
C ARG A 473 -36.71 9.76 9.25
N GLN A 474 -35.78 10.64 8.88
CA GLN A 474 -34.98 11.40 9.83
C GLN A 474 -35.83 12.37 10.66
N SER A 475 -36.77 13.09 10.01
CA SER A 475 -37.71 13.99 10.68
C SER A 475 -38.57 13.26 11.71
N ARG A 476 -39.09 12.07 11.38
CA ARG A 476 -39.90 11.26 12.31
C ARG A 476 -39.06 10.64 13.43
N LEU A 477 -37.81 10.29 13.17
CA LEU A 477 -36.85 9.86 14.21
C LEU A 477 -36.59 10.98 15.22
N ASP A 478 -36.40 12.21 14.74
CA ASP A 478 -36.19 13.39 15.58
C ASP A 478 -37.46 13.76 16.37
N ALA A 479 -38.64 13.55 15.78
CA ALA A 479 -39.96 13.77 16.39
C ALA A 479 -40.47 12.58 17.22
N LEU A 480 -39.71 11.49 17.34
CA LEU A 480 -40.12 10.27 18.04
C LEU A 480 -40.46 10.56 19.51
N ASP A 481 -41.57 10.02 20.02
CA ASP A 481 -41.98 10.23 21.40
C ASP A 481 -40.90 9.74 22.39
N SER A 482 -40.63 10.52 23.42
CA SER A 482 -39.77 10.17 24.55
C SER A 482 -40.12 8.85 25.24
N PHE A 483 -41.36 8.37 25.14
CA PHE A 483 -41.81 7.09 25.69
C PHE A 483 -41.70 5.92 24.69
N ALA A 484 -41.29 6.15 23.44
CA ALA A 484 -41.10 5.09 22.46
C ALA A 484 -39.97 4.15 22.87
N PHE A 485 -40.21 2.84 22.74
CA PHE A 485 -39.21 1.82 22.98
C PHE A 485 -39.31 0.67 21.98
N MET A 486 -38.17 0.01 21.80
CA MET A 486 -38.03 -1.27 21.13
C MET A 486 -37.30 -2.23 22.07
N GLU A 487 -37.80 -3.44 22.20
CA GLU A 487 -37.22 -4.53 22.97
C GLU A 487 -36.80 -5.64 22.03
N VAL A 488 -35.54 -6.06 22.13
CA VAL A 488 -34.99 -7.15 21.34
C VAL A 488 -34.54 -8.24 22.29
N GLY A 489 -35.12 -9.43 22.17
CA GLY A 489 -34.78 -10.58 22.99
C GLY A 489 -34.32 -11.76 22.17
N ILE A 490 -33.26 -12.40 22.63
CA ILE A 490 -32.66 -13.59 22.03
C ILE A 490 -32.43 -14.63 23.13
N SER A 491 -32.87 -15.86 22.90
CA SER A 491 -32.62 -17.00 23.78
C SER A 491 -32.02 -18.14 22.97
N PHE A 492 -30.80 -18.52 23.36
CA PHE A 492 -30.00 -19.56 22.74
C PHE A 492 -30.06 -20.85 23.56
N ASN A 493 -30.42 -21.95 22.90
CA ASN A 493 -30.43 -23.29 23.45
C ASN A 493 -29.38 -24.18 22.75
N PRO A 494 -28.21 -24.41 23.38
CA PRO A 494 -27.14 -25.21 22.78
C PRO A 494 -27.53 -26.67 22.56
N VAL A 495 -28.35 -27.27 23.45
CA VAL A 495 -28.73 -28.69 23.38
C VAL A 495 -29.63 -28.99 22.19
N LYS A 496 -30.51 -28.04 21.84
CA LYS A 496 -31.41 -28.17 20.69
C LYS A 496 -30.87 -27.52 19.42
N ARG A 497 -29.75 -26.80 19.51
CA ARG A 497 -29.20 -25.95 18.43
C ARG A 497 -30.25 -24.98 17.89
N GLU A 498 -31.02 -24.39 18.80
CA GLU A 498 -32.13 -23.50 18.49
C GLU A 498 -31.86 -22.12 19.09
N LEU A 499 -32.15 -21.09 18.30
CA LEU A 499 -32.17 -19.70 18.74
C LEU A 499 -33.60 -19.18 18.57
N THR A 500 -34.22 -18.81 19.68
CA THR A 500 -35.52 -18.14 19.69
C THR A 500 -35.30 -16.65 19.87
N PHE A 501 -35.99 -15.84 19.08
CA PHE A 501 -35.84 -14.40 19.12
C PHE A 501 -37.20 -13.71 19.08
N TYR A 502 -37.24 -12.47 19.57
CA TYR A 502 -38.36 -11.57 19.37
C TYR A 502 -37.89 -10.12 19.26
N VAL A 503 -38.67 -9.34 18.50
CA VAL A 503 -38.58 -7.89 18.45
C VAL A 503 -39.96 -7.35 18.81
N SER A 504 -40.03 -6.55 19.88
CA SER A 504 -41.26 -5.94 20.35
C SER A 504 -41.12 -4.41 20.38
N HIS A 505 -42.21 -3.69 20.14
CA HIS A 505 -42.25 -2.23 20.23
C HIS A 505 -43.57 -1.75 20.82
N ASN A 506 -43.59 -0.52 21.34
CA ASN A 506 -44.82 0.10 21.85
C ASN A 506 -45.54 1.03 20.87
N GLY A 507 -45.12 1.02 19.60
CA GLY A 507 -45.79 1.70 18.49
C GLY A 507 -47.10 1.07 18.04
N GLU A 508 -47.53 1.40 16.83
CA GLU A 508 -48.73 0.82 16.22
C GLU A 508 -48.42 -0.57 15.67
N GLY A 509 -49.24 -1.56 16.01
CA GLY A 509 -49.02 -2.93 15.53
C GLY A 509 -49.34 -3.05 14.05
N PHE A 510 -48.59 -3.88 13.34
CA PHE A 510 -48.82 -4.16 11.93
C PHE A 510 -48.82 -5.67 11.70
N TYR A 511 -49.64 -6.11 10.75
CA TYR A 511 -49.69 -7.49 10.29
C TYR A 511 -49.29 -7.51 8.82
N TYR A 512 -48.43 -8.46 8.48
CA TYR A 512 -48.12 -8.76 7.09
C TYR A 512 -48.95 -9.98 6.69
N GLU A 513 -49.91 -9.82 5.77
CA GLU A 513 -50.69 -10.94 5.21
C GLU A 513 -49.91 -11.58 4.04
N GLU A 514 -49.89 -12.92 3.97
CA GLU A 514 -49.18 -13.73 2.95
C GLU A 514 -49.59 -13.46 1.48
N SER A 515 -50.52 -12.54 1.19
CA SER A 515 -51.05 -12.36 -0.17
C SER A 515 -50.25 -11.41 -1.06
N ASP A 516 -49.22 -10.72 -0.58
CA ASP A 516 -48.40 -9.82 -1.41
C ASP A 516 -46.91 -10.23 -1.41
N SER A 517 -46.50 -10.80 -2.55
CA SER A 517 -45.17 -11.23 -3.02
C SER A 517 -44.76 -12.70 -2.79
N THR A 518 -44.93 -13.50 -3.84
CA THR A 518 -44.04 -14.64 -4.11
C THR A 518 -42.70 -14.10 -4.66
N LEU A 519 -41.59 -14.79 -4.37
CA LEU A 519 -40.23 -14.47 -4.85
C LEU A 519 -40.11 -14.36 -6.39
N GLU A 520 -41.11 -14.83 -7.15
CA GLU A 520 -41.16 -14.80 -8.61
C GLU A 520 -41.68 -13.47 -9.21
N ASP A 521 -42.35 -12.61 -8.44
CA ASP A 521 -42.88 -11.34 -8.95
C ASP A 521 -41.84 -10.22 -8.92
N SER A 522 -41.18 -10.03 -10.07
CA SER A 522 -40.13 -9.03 -10.35
C SER A 522 -40.51 -7.55 -10.17
N VAL A 523 -41.72 -7.21 -9.69
CA VAL A 523 -42.24 -5.83 -9.67
C VAL A 523 -42.63 -5.34 -8.26
N ALA A 524 -42.75 -6.20 -7.24
CA ALA A 524 -43.04 -5.77 -5.87
C ALA A 524 -41.73 -5.55 -5.06
N ARG A 525 -41.41 -4.27 -4.76
CA ARG A 525 -40.26 -3.86 -3.91
C ARG A 525 -40.56 -3.91 -2.39
N CYS A 526 -41.79 -4.23 -1.99
CA CYS A 526 -42.23 -4.33 -0.60
C CYS A 526 -42.50 -5.80 -0.24
N GLY A 527 -42.04 -6.26 0.94
CA GLY A 527 -42.37 -7.61 1.45
C GLY A 527 -41.26 -8.66 1.48
N ARG A 528 -40.19 -8.46 0.70
CA ARG A 528 -39.09 -9.45 0.59
C ARG A 528 -38.42 -9.80 1.91
N GLY A 529 -38.28 -8.82 2.82
CA GLY A 529 -37.64 -9.02 4.12
C GLY A 529 -38.39 -10.02 5.00
N ILE A 530 -39.74 -9.95 5.05
CA ILE A 530 -40.54 -10.88 5.84
C ILE A 530 -40.62 -12.25 5.17
N ALA A 531 -40.71 -12.31 3.84
CA ALA A 531 -40.65 -13.58 3.10
C ALA A 531 -39.32 -14.33 3.37
N LEU A 532 -38.19 -13.61 3.38
CA LEU A 532 -36.87 -14.15 3.71
C LEU A 532 -36.78 -14.59 5.18
N VAL A 533 -37.38 -13.83 6.12
CA VAL A 533 -37.45 -14.24 7.53
C VAL A 533 -38.27 -15.52 7.71
N THR A 534 -39.41 -15.64 7.02
CA THR A 534 -40.28 -16.83 7.07
C THR A 534 -39.61 -18.06 6.47
N GLU A 535 -38.80 -17.90 5.42
CA GLU A 535 -38.06 -19.00 4.79
C GLU A 535 -36.87 -19.46 5.64
N LEU A 536 -36.19 -18.54 6.32
CA LEU A 536 -35.03 -18.84 7.17
C LEU A 536 -35.42 -19.36 8.57
N CYS A 537 -36.63 -19.10 9.05
CA CYS A 537 -37.10 -19.52 10.36
C CYS A 537 -37.92 -20.82 10.30
N GLU A 538 -37.80 -21.66 11.32
CA GLU A 538 -38.63 -22.87 11.46
C GLU A 538 -40.07 -22.53 11.86
N ASP A 539 -40.24 -21.45 12.62
CA ASP A 539 -41.54 -20.89 13.00
C ASP A 539 -41.39 -19.37 13.13
N PHE A 540 -42.35 -18.62 12.60
CA PHE A 540 -42.40 -17.16 12.69
C PHE A 540 -43.85 -16.70 12.84
N SER A 541 -44.11 -15.82 13.81
CA SER A 541 -45.45 -15.30 14.07
C SER A 541 -45.43 -13.88 14.66
N TYR A 542 -46.49 -13.13 14.37
CA TYR A 542 -46.78 -11.85 15.01
C TYR A 542 -47.72 -12.05 16.21
N LEU A 543 -47.36 -11.43 17.33
CA LEU A 543 -48.07 -11.43 18.61
C LEU A 543 -48.42 -9.99 19.03
N ASP A 544 -49.21 -9.85 20.09
CA ASP A 544 -49.57 -8.54 20.69
C ASP A 544 -50.14 -7.53 19.70
N GLU A 545 -51.15 -7.93 18.94
CA GLU A 545 -51.79 -7.07 17.92
C GLU A 545 -50.83 -6.62 16.80
N GLY A 546 -49.78 -7.40 16.51
CA GLY A 546 -48.78 -7.05 15.48
C GLY A 546 -47.62 -6.20 16.00
N ARG A 547 -47.48 -6.06 17.33
CA ARG A 547 -46.39 -5.28 17.97
C ARG A 547 -45.17 -6.12 18.33
N THR A 548 -45.30 -7.44 18.32
CA THR A 548 -44.21 -8.36 18.68
C THR A 548 -44.02 -9.37 17.55
N ALA A 549 -42.89 -9.34 16.87
CA ALA A 549 -42.49 -10.38 15.93
C ALA A 549 -41.64 -11.42 16.65
N ARG A 550 -41.97 -12.70 16.53
CA ARG A 550 -41.26 -13.79 17.21
C ARG A 550 -40.95 -14.92 16.24
N GLY A 551 -39.76 -15.50 16.34
CA GLY A 551 -39.40 -16.67 15.55
C GLY A 551 -38.40 -17.60 16.22
N THR A 552 -38.23 -18.76 15.60
CA THR A 552 -37.24 -19.78 15.97
C THR A 552 -36.37 -20.10 14.77
N PHE A 553 -35.06 -20.09 14.97
CA PHE A 553 -34.07 -20.44 13.95
C PHE A 553 -33.21 -21.61 14.43
N ARG A 554 -32.95 -22.54 13.52
CA ARG A 554 -32.11 -23.72 13.77
C ARG A 554 -30.71 -23.46 13.22
N LEU A 555 -29.70 -23.68 14.06
CA LEU A 555 -28.30 -23.42 13.72
C LEU A 555 -27.75 -24.51 12.78
N SER A 556 -26.99 -24.08 11.77
CA SER A 556 -26.64 -24.89 10.59
C SER A 556 -25.41 -25.78 10.79
N ALA A 557 -24.62 -25.59 11.86
CA ALA A 557 -23.43 -26.42 12.09
C ALA A 557 -23.83 -27.88 12.38
N GLY A 558 -23.53 -28.78 11.44
CA GLY A 558 -23.72 -30.24 11.57
C GLY A 558 -24.87 -30.85 10.76
N MET A 559 -25.54 -30.11 9.87
CA MET A 559 -26.31 -30.75 8.80
C MET A 559 -25.35 -31.11 7.67
N GLU A 560 -25.15 -32.41 7.44
CA GLU A 560 -24.64 -32.91 6.17
C GLU A 560 -25.57 -32.36 5.08
N TYR A 561 -25.08 -31.42 4.27
CA TYR A 561 -25.69 -31.14 2.98
C TYR A 561 -25.60 -32.43 2.19
N ASN A 562 -26.69 -33.18 2.12
CA ASN A 562 -26.81 -34.24 1.13
C ASN A 562 -26.78 -33.57 -0.25
N ALA A 563 -25.83 -34.04 -1.05
CA ALA A 563 -25.43 -33.57 -2.37
C ALA A 563 -26.56 -33.36 -3.37
#